data_AF-A0A8T5HR16-F1
#
_entry.id   AF-A0A8T5HR16-F1
#
_cell.length_a   1.000
_cell.length_b   1.000
_cell.length_c   1.000
_cell.angle_alpha   90.00
_cell.angle_beta   90.00
_cell.angle_gamma   90.00
#
_symmetry.space_group_name_H-M   'P 1'
#
loop_
_entity.id
_entity.type
_entity.pdbx_description
1 polymer ?
#
loop_
_entity_poly.entity_id
_entity_poly.type
_entity_poly.pdbx_seq_one_letter_code
_entity_poly.pdbx_strand_id
1 'polypeptide(L)'
;MKIRKGYLILGIVLFIVSLVQAFVYDWAHYYTFFSLGMVFVLLEVYRGIKGKSVFEGWRGWQYVLFWVMLIIACVFIDAFGMDAGYWVYPDYVSLFDDFLKYVFEWGVALIYFMVGLMIGIEVCKKYFGMDKVVSFFVSLLVVVSALGLLTEYVNLFVDSWLILSMPLWNFKVGEFFVVFQTFGYWAIGVVPYLIWDLVRRFGK
;
A
#
# COMPACT_ATOMS: atom_id res chain seq x y z
N MET A 1 -21.36 -15.21 8.04
CA MET A 1 -20.18 -14.50 8.59
C MET A 1 -20.36 -13.00 8.30
N LYS A 2 -20.43 -12.13 9.32
CA LYS A 2 -20.83 -10.72 9.14
C LYS A 2 -19.62 -9.84 8.79
N ILE A 3 -19.64 -9.18 7.64
CA ILE A 3 -18.79 -8.01 7.37
C ILE A 3 -19.11 -6.95 8.43
N ARG A 4 -18.08 -6.33 9.02
CA ARG A 4 -18.23 -5.21 9.94
C ARG A 4 -18.48 -3.98 9.08
N LYS A 5 -19.75 -3.85 8.64
CA LYS A 5 -20.20 -2.82 7.70
C LYS A 5 -19.66 -1.42 8.03
N GLY A 6 -19.49 -1.10 9.32
CA GLY A 6 -18.91 0.18 9.76
C GLY A 6 -17.52 0.49 9.19
N TYR A 7 -16.55 -0.45 9.23
CA TYR A 7 -15.21 -0.18 8.68
C TYR A 7 -15.22 -0.09 7.16
N LEU A 8 -16.03 -0.92 6.50
CA LEU A 8 -16.17 -0.86 5.05
C LEU A 8 -16.77 0.49 4.60
N ILE A 9 -17.84 0.95 5.28
CA ILE A 9 -18.48 2.24 5.01
C ILE A 9 -17.48 3.37 5.28
N LEU A 10 -16.79 3.36 6.42
CA LEU A 10 -15.77 4.36 6.73
C LEU A 10 -14.67 4.39 5.66
N GLY A 11 -14.18 3.22 5.25
CA GLY A 11 -13.16 3.11 4.21
C GLY A 11 -13.62 3.70 2.87
N ILE A 12 -14.85 3.40 2.44
CA ILE A 12 -15.45 3.97 1.22
C ILE A 12 -15.59 5.49 1.34
N VAL A 13 -16.07 5.99 2.48
CA VAL A 13 -16.23 7.43 2.71
C VAL A 13 -14.87 8.14 2.64
N LEU A 14 -13.84 7.63 3.32
CA LEU A 14 -12.50 8.21 3.28
C LEU A 14 -11.90 8.18 1.88
N PHE A 15 -12.10 7.09 1.14
CA PHE A 15 -11.68 6.99 -0.26
C PHE A 15 -12.37 8.03 -1.13
N ILE A 16 -13.69 8.21 -1.02
CA ILE A 16 -14.43 9.24 -1.77
C ILE A 16 -13.92 10.64 -1.41
N VAL A 17 -13.74 10.93 -0.12
CA VAL A 17 -13.18 12.22 0.34
C VAL A 17 -11.81 12.46 -0.28
N SER A 18 -10.94 11.44 -0.34
CA SER A 18 -9.63 11.56 -0.97
C SER A 18 -9.71 11.87 -2.47
N LEU A 19 -10.67 11.29 -3.18
CA LEU A 19 -10.88 11.61 -4.60
C LEU A 19 -11.38 13.04 -4.80
N VAL A 20 -12.21 13.55 -3.89
CA VAL A 20 -12.65 14.95 -3.93
C VAL A 20 -11.47 15.88 -3.64
N GLN A 21 -10.63 15.56 -2.66
CA GLN A 21 -9.41 16.31 -2.36
C GLN A 21 -8.46 16.34 -3.56
N ALA A 22 -8.29 15.21 -4.24
CA ALA A 22 -7.43 15.12 -5.41
C ALA A 22 -8.02 15.89 -6.61
N PHE A 23 -9.25 15.56 -7.03
CA PHE A 23 -9.79 16.03 -8.31
C PHE A 23 -10.46 17.41 -8.26
N VAL A 24 -10.87 17.88 -7.08
CA VAL A 24 -11.58 19.16 -6.94
C VAL A 24 -10.72 20.21 -6.27
N TYR A 25 -9.95 19.82 -5.25
CA TYR A 25 -9.19 20.76 -4.43
C TYR A 25 -7.69 20.81 -4.75
N ASP A 26 -7.18 19.87 -5.54
CA ASP A 26 -5.76 19.79 -5.90
C ASP A 26 -4.84 19.73 -4.65
N TRP A 27 -5.22 18.88 -3.69
CA TRP A 27 -4.51 18.75 -2.41
C TRP A 27 -3.57 17.55 -2.42
N ALA A 28 -2.26 17.80 -2.35
CA ALA A 28 -1.21 16.78 -2.29
C ALA A 28 -1.40 15.76 -1.13
N HIS A 29 -1.95 16.18 0.01
CA HIS A 29 -2.23 15.30 1.15
C HIS A 29 -3.51 14.45 1.00
N TYR A 30 -4.12 14.38 -0.20
CA TYR A 30 -5.24 13.46 -0.47
C TYR A 30 -4.88 12.01 -0.09
N TYR A 31 -3.60 11.66 -0.25
CA TYR A 31 -3.14 10.28 -0.16
C TYR A 31 -3.20 9.72 1.26
N THR A 32 -3.18 10.59 2.28
CA THR A 32 -3.48 10.23 3.67
C THR A 32 -4.89 9.60 3.80
N PHE A 33 -5.93 10.24 3.26
CA PHE A 33 -7.29 9.69 3.32
C PHE A 33 -7.48 8.54 2.35
N PHE A 34 -6.80 8.57 1.21
CA PHE A 34 -6.81 7.49 0.22
C PHE A 34 -6.29 6.19 0.83
N SER A 35 -5.09 6.22 1.42
CA SER A 35 -4.43 5.05 2.00
C SER A 35 -5.24 4.47 3.17
N LEU A 36 -5.76 5.31 4.06
CA LEU A 36 -6.65 4.88 5.15
C LEU A 36 -7.93 4.24 4.62
N GLY A 37 -8.55 4.87 3.62
CA GLY A 37 -9.73 4.33 2.94
C GLY A 37 -9.48 2.94 2.36
N MET A 38 -8.38 2.81 1.61
CA MET A 38 -7.95 1.56 0.98
C MET A 38 -7.63 0.48 2.01
N VAL A 39 -6.91 0.79 3.09
CA VAL A 39 -6.64 -0.17 4.17
C VAL A 39 -7.94 -0.72 4.75
N PHE A 40 -8.89 0.14 5.11
CA PHE A 40 -10.14 -0.32 5.72
C PHE A 40 -10.97 -1.19 4.77
N VAL A 41 -11.09 -0.79 3.49
CA VAL A 41 -11.79 -1.58 2.48
C VAL A 41 -11.12 -2.94 2.32
N LEU A 42 -9.80 -2.98 2.11
CA LEU A 42 -9.08 -4.22 1.84
C LEU A 42 -9.01 -5.15 3.05
N LEU A 43 -8.88 -4.64 4.27
CA LEU A 43 -8.96 -5.47 5.49
C LEU A 43 -10.32 -6.19 5.60
N GLU A 44 -11.40 -5.50 5.26
CA GLU A 44 -12.76 -6.04 5.30
C GLU A 44 -12.98 -7.07 4.18
N VAL A 45 -12.49 -6.80 2.96
CA VAL A 45 -12.50 -7.74 1.83
C VAL A 45 -11.71 -9.01 2.18
N TYR A 46 -10.48 -8.85 2.70
CA TYR A 46 -9.65 -9.98 3.11
C TYR A 46 -10.37 -10.84 4.16
N ARG A 47 -10.97 -10.22 5.19
CA ARG A 47 -11.73 -10.96 6.20
C ARG A 47 -12.93 -11.69 5.58
N GLY A 48 -13.61 -11.09 4.62
CA GLY A 48 -14.69 -11.73 3.88
C GLY A 48 -14.24 -13.00 3.14
N ILE A 49 -13.06 -12.97 2.52
CA ILE A 49 -12.51 -14.08 1.74
C ILE A 49 -11.94 -15.19 2.64
N LYS A 50 -11.10 -14.80 3.62
CA LYS A 50 -10.33 -15.73 4.48
C LYS A 50 -11.12 -16.23 5.68
N GLY A 51 -12.09 -15.46 6.16
CA GLY A 51 -12.86 -15.73 7.36
C GLY A 51 -12.23 -15.28 8.67
N LYS A 52 -11.09 -14.60 8.60
CA LYS A 52 -10.36 -14.07 9.76
C LYS A 52 -9.66 -12.75 9.46
N SER A 53 -9.34 -11.99 10.50
CA SER A 53 -8.55 -10.75 10.33
C SER A 53 -7.10 -11.06 9.96
N VAL A 54 -6.45 -10.08 9.32
CA VAL A 54 -5.02 -10.16 8.94
C VAL A 54 -4.12 -10.38 10.15
N PHE A 55 -4.43 -9.72 11.27
CA PHE A 55 -3.67 -9.77 12.52
C PHE A 55 -4.32 -10.67 13.58
N GLU A 56 -5.12 -11.65 13.16
CA GLU A 56 -5.77 -12.57 14.10
C GLU A 56 -4.74 -13.32 14.95
N GLY A 57 -4.96 -13.35 16.26
CA GLY A 57 -4.09 -14.03 17.23
C GLY A 57 -2.81 -13.27 17.60
N TRP A 58 -2.61 -12.05 17.10
CA TRP A 58 -1.46 -11.24 17.47
C TRP A 58 -1.57 -10.70 18.90
N ARG A 59 -0.45 -10.73 19.63
CA ARG A 59 -0.28 -10.07 20.94
C ARG A 59 0.04 -8.58 20.75
N GLY A 60 -0.22 -7.77 21.78
CA GLY A 60 0.02 -6.31 21.75
C GLY A 60 1.42 -5.93 21.25
N TRP A 61 2.47 -6.61 21.72
CA TRP A 61 3.85 -6.34 21.30
C TRP A 61 4.13 -6.67 19.83
N GLN A 62 3.39 -7.61 19.21
CA GLN A 62 3.54 -7.92 17.78
C GLN A 62 3.05 -6.77 16.92
N TYR A 63 1.98 -6.08 17.34
CA TYR A 63 1.54 -4.86 16.65
C TYR A 63 2.61 -3.77 16.73
N VAL A 64 3.20 -3.56 17.92
CA VAL A 64 4.26 -2.56 18.11
C VAL A 64 5.48 -2.91 17.24
N LEU A 65 5.95 -4.16 17.28
CA LEU A 65 7.11 -4.59 16.50
C LEU A 65 6.86 -4.45 15.00
N PHE A 66 5.69 -4.86 14.52
CA PHE A 66 5.32 -4.72 13.11
C PHE A 66 5.36 -3.26 12.67
N TRP A 67 4.73 -2.35 13.41
CA TRP A 67 4.73 -0.93 13.09
C TRP A 67 6.13 -0.31 13.12
N VAL A 68 6.96 -0.65 14.11
CA VAL A 68 8.34 -0.16 14.19
C VAL A 68 9.14 -0.63 12.98
N MET A 69 9.11 -1.93 12.65
CA MET A 69 9.80 -2.47 11.48
C MET A 69 9.30 -1.87 10.18
N LEU A 70 7.99 -1.64 10.08
CA LEU A 70 7.36 -1.06 8.90
C LEU A 70 7.82 0.38 8.68
N ILE A 71 7.78 1.22 9.73
CA ILE A 71 8.23 2.62 9.64
C ILE A 71 9.72 2.69 9.29
N ILE A 72 10.56 1.84 9.89
CA ILE A 72 11.99 1.76 9.51
C ILE A 72 12.15 1.43 8.03
N ALA A 73 11.39 0.46 7.52
CA ALA A 73 11.42 0.11 6.10
C ALA A 73 10.95 1.26 5.22
N CYS A 74 9.87 1.97 5.60
CA CYS A 74 9.39 3.16 4.88
C CYS A 74 10.46 4.24 4.78
N VAL A 75 11.04 4.63 5.92
CA VAL A 75 12.08 5.68 5.96
C VAL A 75 13.29 5.26 5.14
N PHE A 76 13.72 4.01 5.22
CA PHE A 76 14.85 3.51 4.45
C PHE A 76 14.59 3.53 2.93
N ILE A 77 13.44 3.02 2.49
CA ILE A 77 13.07 2.99 1.06
C ILE A 77 12.97 4.41 0.53
N ASP A 78 12.32 5.30 1.28
CA ASP A 78 12.09 6.68 0.89
C ASP A 78 13.38 7.48 0.80
N ALA A 79 14.20 7.45 1.86
CA ALA A 79 15.50 8.13 1.88
C ALA A 79 16.41 7.63 0.75
N PHE A 80 16.47 6.31 0.53
CA PHE A 80 17.25 5.75 -0.58
C PHE A 80 16.76 6.26 -1.94
N GLY A 81 15.45 6.31 -2.17
CA GLY A 81 14.90 6.78 -3.44
C GLY A 81 15.10 8.26 -3.69
N MET A 82 14.94 9.10 -2.65
CA MET A 82 15.23 10.53 -2.74
C MET A 82 16.72 10.81 -2.95
N ASP A 83 17.61 10.14 -2.20
CA ASP A 83 19.07 10.29 -2.33
C ASP A 83 19.57 9.85 -3.72
N ALA A 84 18.94 8.83 -4.30
CA ALA A 84 19.23 8.36 -5.65
C ALA A 84 18.59 9.22 -6.76
N GLY A 85 17.78 10.22 -6.41
CA GLY A 85 17.09 11.09 -7.36
C GLY A 85 15.97 10.39 -8.15
N TYR A 86 15.35 9.37 -7.57
CA TYR A 86 14.25 8.63 -8.21
C TYR A 86 12.91 9.34 -8.05
N TRP A 87 12.66 9.97 -6.91
CA TRP A 87 11.45 10.75 -6.68
C TRP A 87 11.69 11.91 -5.72
N VAL A 88 10.76 12.86 -5.76
CA VAL A 88 10.72 14.02 -4.87
C VAL A 88 9.30 14.29 -4.41
N TYR A 89 9.17 15.02 -3.30
CA TYR A 89 7.91 15.45 -2.72
C TYR A 89 7.83 16.98 -2.79
N PRO A 90 7.15 17.57 -3.79
CA PRO A 90 7.17 19.01 -4.01
C PRO A 90 6.61 19.82 -2.83
N ASP A 91 5.56 19.30 -2.18
CA ASP A 91 4.77 20.04 -1.21
C ASP A 91 5.10 19.70 0.27
N TYR A 92 6.08 18.83 0.51
CA TYR A 92 6.41 18.33 1.85
C TYR A 92 7.56 19.14 2.45
N VAL A 93 7.22 20.27 3.09
CA VAL A 93 8.21 21.25 3.56
C VAL A 93 8.32 21.34 5.09
N SER A 94 7.39 20.75 5.82
CA SER A 94 7.33 20.83 7.28
C SER A 94 7.49 19.47 7.97
N LEU A 95 7.84 19.51 9.26
CA LEU A 95 7.91 18.31 10.10
C LEU A 95 6.54 17.61 10.26
N PHE A 96 5.45 18.37 10.15
CA PHE A 96 4.11 17.78 10.15
C PHE A 96 3.85 17.00 8.86
N ASP A 97 4.33 17.49 7.72
CA ASP A 97 4.21 16.80 6.44
C ASP A 97 5.03 15.51 6.43
N ASP A 98 6.22 15.52 7.01
CA ASP A 98 7.02 14.29 7.20
C ASP A 98 6.30 13.27 8.09
N PHE A 99 5.63 13.72 9.16
CA PHE A 99 4.81 12.84 9.98
C PHE A 99 3.67 12.21 9.17
N LEU A 100 2.92 13.02 8.40
CA LEU A 100 1.85 12.53 7.53
C LEU A 100 2.40 11.53 6.49
N LYS A 101 3.50 11.91 5.84
CA LYS A 101 4.21 11.13 4.83
C LYS A 101 4.55 9.75 5.35
N TYR A 102 5.29 9.65 6.46
CA TYR A 102 5.79 8.35 6.90
C TYR A 102 4.72 7.48 7.56
N VAL A 103 3.80 8.07 8.32
CA VAL A 103 2.78 7.31 9.05
C VAL A 103 1.64 6.89 8.13
N PHE A 104 1.03 7.84 7.43
CA PHE A 104 -0.16 7.60 6.63
C PHE A 104 0.18 7.29 5.17
N GLU A 105 1.09 8.04 4.57
CA GLU A 105 1.30 7.92 3.12
C GLU A 105 2.27 6.82 2.74
N TRP A 106 3.19 6.44 3.63
CA TRP A 106 4.03 5.26 3.47
C TRP A 106 3.54 4.11 4.33
N GLY A 107 3.48 4.28 5.66
CA GLY A 107 3.15 3.20 6.58
C GLY A 107 1.80 2.53 6.29
N VAL A 108 0.72 3.31 6.27
CA VAL A 108 -0.62 2.80 5.94
C VAL A 108 -0.68 2.33 4.48
N ALA A 109 0.03 2.99 3.55
CA ALA A 109 0.07 2.54 2.16
C ALA A 109 0.65 1.13 1.98
N LEU A 110 1.81 0.87 2.59
CA LEU A 110 2.43 -0.45 2.60
C LEU A 110 1.47 -1.52 3.15
N ILE A 111 0.68 -1.18 4.17
CA ILE A 111 -0.32 -2.11 4.70
C ILE A 111 -1.37 -2.45 3.64
N TYR A 112 -1.94 -1.48 2.91
CA TYR A 112 -2.98 -1.84 1.94
C TYR A 112 -2.40 -2.64 0.76
N PHE A 113 -1.17 -2.37 0.33
CA PHE A 113 -0.50 -3.17 -0.69
C PHE A 113 -0.22 -4.61 -0.21
N MET A 114 0.25 -4.76 1.03
CA MET A 114 0.38 -6.08 1.67
C MET A 114 -0.96 -6.83 1.68
N VAL A 115 -2.02 -6.17 2.14
CA VAL A 115 -3.34 -6.80 2.23
C VAL A 115 -3.89 -7.12 0.84
N GLY A 116 -3.66 -6.26 -0.16
CA GLY A 116 -3.96 -6.53 -1.56
C GLY A 116 -3.26 -7.78 -2.08
N LEU A 117 -1.94 -7.90 -1.84
CA LEU A 117 -1.16 -9.10 -2.16
C LEU A 117 -1.76 -10.35 -1.49
N MET A 118 -2.10 -10.28 -0.21
CA MET A 118 -2.71 -11.38 0.54
C MET A 118 -4.10 -11.75 -0.01
N ILE A 119 -4.92 -10.77 -0.40
CA ILE A 119 -6.22 -11.00 -1.04
C ILE A 119 -6.03 -11.78 -2.33
N GLY A 120 -5.14 -11.32 -3.23
CA GLY A 120 -4.93 -11.99 -4.50
C GLY A 120 -4.42 -13.42 -4.32
N ILE A 121 -3.50 -13.65 -3.38
CA ILE A 121 -3.03 -15.01 -3.04
C ILE A 121 -4.21 -15.90 -2.62
N GLU A 122 -5.07 -15.41 -1.73
CA GLU A 122 -6.21 -16.19 -1.25
C GLU A 122 -7.28 -16.41 -2.33
N VAL A 123 -7.50 -15.44 -3.21
CA VAL A 123 -8.40 -15.59 -4.36
C VAL A 123 -7.87 -16.64 -5.33
N CYS A 124 -6.60 -16.55 -5.74
CA CYS A 124 -5.95 -17.50 -6.63
C CYS A 124 -6.02 -18.93 -6.07
N LYS A 125 -5.71 -19.11 -4.79
CA LYS A 125 -5.79 -20.43 -4.15
C LYS A 125 -7.21 -20.97 -4.06
N LYS A 126 -8.16 -20.14 -3.61
CA LYS A 126 -9.52 -20.57 -3.29
C LYS A 126 -10.38 -20.82 -4.53
N TYR A 127 -10.25 -19.98 -5.55
CA TYR A 127 -11.13 -20.00 -6.71
C TYR A 127 -10.48 -20.60 -7.96
N PHE A 128 -9.15 -20.58 -8.05
CA PHE A 128 -8.42 -21.11 -9.22
C PHE A 128 -7.55 -22.33 -8.91
N GLY A 129 -7.51 -22.78 -7.64
CA GLY A 129 -6.76 -23.97 -7.24
C GLY A 129 -5.23 -23.85 -7.42
N MET A 130 -4.72 -22.63 -7.57
CA MET A 130 -3.29 -22.38 -7.77
C MET A 130 -2.49 -22.71 -6.51
N ASP A 131 -1.26 -23.20 -6.66
CA ASP A 131 -0.35 -23.37 -5.53
C ASP A 131 0.09 -22.00 -4.97
N LYS A 132 0.76 -22.03 -3.82
CA LYS A 132 1.14 -20.81 -3.09
C LYS A 132 2.10 -19.92 -3.89
N VAL A 133 3.06 -20.50 -4.60
CA VAL A 133 4.11 -19.74 -5.31
C VAL A 133 3.49 -19.08 -6.53
N VAL A 134 2.75 -19.83 -7.34
CA VAL A 134 2.04 -19.27 -8.51
C VAL A 134 1.05 -18.18 -8.07
N SER A 135 0.27 -18.43 -7.01
CA SER A 135 -0.67 -17.45 -6.48
C SER A 135 0.01 -16.15 -6.03
N PHE A 136 1.22 -16.23 -5.48
CA PHE A 136 2.00 -15.06 -5.08
C PHE A 136 2.38 -14.21 -6.28
N PHE A 137 2.97 -14.82 -7.31
CA PHE A 137 3.38 -14.09 -8.52
C PHE A 137 2.19 -13.53 -9.31
N VAL A 138 1.10 -14.29 -9.44
CA VAL A 138 -0.12 -13.81 -10.09
C VAL A 138 -0.73 -12.65 -9.31
N SER A 139 -0.72 -12.70 -7.97
CA SER A 139 -1.21 -11.62 -7.12
C SER A 139 -0.37 -10.34 -7.25
N LEU A 140 0.96 -10.45 -7.34
CA LEU A 140 1.83 -9.31 -7.64
C LEU A 140 1.46 -8.71 -9.00
N LEU A 141 1.40 -9.56 -10.03
CA LEU A 141 1.16 -9.12 -11.40
C LEU A 141 -0.20 -8.44 -11.57
N VAL A 142 -1.26 -8.99 -10.98
CA VAL A 142 -2.63 -8.53 -11.22
C VAL A 142 -3.09 -7.56 -10.13
N VAL A 143 -3.04 -7.98 -8.87
CA VAL A 143 -3.67 -7.22 -7.77
C VAL A 143 -2.79 -6.06 -7.34
N VAL A 144 -1.52 -6.31 -7.06
CA VAL A 144 -0.60 -5.25 -6.61
C VAL A 144 -0.35 -4.24 -7.72
N SER A 145 -0.13 -4.68 -8.97
CA SER A 145 0.00 -3.75 -10.10
C SER A 145 -1.26 -2.91 -10.32
N ALA A 146 -2.47 -3.48 -10.21
CA ALA A 146 -3.70 -2.71 -10.35
C ALA A 146 -3.86 -1.65 -9.23
N LEU A 147 -3.52 -2.00 -7.99
CA LEU A 147 -3.50 -1.04 -6.87
C LEU A 147 -2.46 0.06 -7.10
N GLY A 148 -1.29 -0.29 -7.62
CA GLY A 148 -0.22 0.65 -7.97
C GLY A 148 -0.66 1.63 -9.05
N LEU A 149 -1.24 1.11 -10.13
CA LEU A 149 -1.78 1.92 -11.22
C LEU A 149 -2.90 2.85 -10.75
N LEU A 150 -3.81 2.37 -9.90
CA LEU A 150 -4.86 3.22 -9.31
C LEU A 150 -4.25 4.34 -8.47
N THR A 151 -3.25 4.02 -7.66
CA THR A 151 -2.57 4.97 -6.77
C THR A 151 -1.91 6.08 -7.57
N GLU A 152 -1.13 5.72 -8.59
CA GLU A 152 -0.47 6.69 -9.47
C GLU A 152 -1.46 7.49 -10.30
N TYR A 153 -2.52 6.86 -10.80
CA TYR A 153 -3.52 7.54 -11.60
C TYR A 153 -4.15 8.71 -10.84
N VAL A 154 -4.45 8.54 -9.55
CA VAL A 154 -4.96 9.65 -8.72
C VAL A 154 -3.86 10.66 -8.42
N ASN A 155 -2.62 10.20 -8.20
CA ASN A 155 -1.48 11.09 -7.93
C ASN A 155 -1.20 12.05 -9.09
N LEU A 156 -1.42 11.65 -10.34
CA LEU A 156 -1.23 12.51 -11.53
C LEU A 156 -2.04 13.81 -11.53
N PHE A 157 -3.05 13.93 -10.66
CA PHE A 157 -3.87 15.13 -10.58
C PHE A 157 -3.32 16.16 -9.61
N VAL A 158 -2.44 15.76 -8.68
CA VAL A 158 -2.02 16.60 -7.54
C VAL A 158 -0.53 16.51 -7.21
N ASP A 159 0.21 15.63 -7.89
CA ASP A 159 1.66 15.49 -7.79
C ASP A 159 2.20 15.39 -6.35
N SER A 160 1.48 14.65 -5.48
CA SER A 160 1.88 14.41 -4.08
C SER A 160 3.29 13.83 -3.98
N TRP A 161 3.65 12.98 -4.94
CA TRP A 161 5.04 12.67 -5.26
C TRP A 161 5.27 12.75 -6.77
N LEU A 162 6.48 13.11 -7.16
CA LEU A 162 6.92 13.12 -8.55
C LEU A 162 8.01 12.08 -8.75
N ILE A 163 7.74 11.14 -9.66
CA ILE A 163 8.75 10.19 -10.12
C ILE A 163 9.63 10.88 -11.17
N LEU A 164 10.93 10.95 -10.93
CA LEU A 164 11.91 11.62 -11.79
C LEU A 164 12.66 10.63 -12.69
N SER A 165 13.10 9.51 -12.11
CA SER A 165 13.91 8.51 -12.79
C SER A 165 13.84 7.14 -12.08
N MET A 166 14.26 6.07 -12.75
CA MET A 166 14.22 4.70 -12.25
C MET A 166 15.58 4.01 -12.24
N PRO A 167 15.84 3.11 -11.26
CA PRO A 167 17.13 2.42 -11.09
C PRO A 167 17.56 1.53 -12.25
N LEU A 168 16.63 1.09 -13.10
CA LEU A 168 16.91 0.19 -14.22
C LEU A 168 16.68 0.89 -15.54
N TRP A 169 15.42 1.16 -15.89
CA TRP A 169 15.03 1.80 -17.15
C TRP A 169 13.96 2.86 -16.92
N ASN A 170 14.14 4.01 -17.56
CA ASN A 170 13.18 5.12 -17.59
C ASN A 170 12.07 4.90 -18.63
N PHE A 171 11.66 3.66 -18.87
CA PHE A 171 10.62 3.37 -19.84
C PHE A 171 9.26 3.87 -19.33
N LYS A 172 8.63 4.74 -20.13
CA LYS A 172 7.32 5.34 -19.83
C LYS A 172 6.24 4.86 -20.78
N VAL A 173 5.01 4.76 -20.26
CA VAL A 173 3.77 4.67 -21.05
C VAL A 173 2.88 5.82 -20.60
N GLY A 174 2.70 6.84 -21.45
CA GLY A 174 2.15 8.13 -21.01
C GLY A 174 3.06 8.76 -19.96
N GLU A 175 2.49 9.20 -18.83
CA GLU A 175 3.24 9.76 -17.69
C GLU A 175 3.79 8.69 -16.72
N PHE A 176 3.45 7.42 -16.93
CA PHE A 176 3.77 6.34 -15.98
C PHE A 176 5.12 5.65 -16.29
N PHE A 177 6.06 5.65 -15.34
CA PHE A 177 7.30 4.85 -15.37
C PHE A 177 7.09 3.36 -15.11
N VAL A 178 6.91 2.55 -16.16
CA VAL A 178 6.49 1.13 -16.05
C VAL A 178 7.25 0.32 -14.99
N VAL A 179 8.55 0.55 -14.82
CA VAL A 179 9.37 -0.12 -13.79
C VAL A 179 8.94 0.25 -12.36
N PHE A 180 8.61 1.53 -12.11
CA PHE A 180 8.05 1.97 -10.84
C PHE A 180 6.68 1.32 -10.59
N GLN A 181 5.80 1.40 -11.60
CA GLN A 181 4.43 0.89 -11.45
C GLN A 181 4.34 -0.62 -11.30
N THR A 182 5.40 -1.34 -11.65
CA THR A 182 5.52 -2.78 -11.47
C THR A 182 6.39 -3.11 -10.28
N PHE A 183 7.72 -3.12 -10.45
CA PHE A 183 8.68 -3.55 -9.44
C PHE A 183 8.67 -2.68 -8.18
N GLY A 184 8.45 -1.36 -8.33
CA GLY A 184 8.30 -0.45 -7.18
C GLY A 184 7.14 -0.86 -6.29
N TYR A 185 5.93 -0.94 -6.86
CA TYR A 185 4.75 -1.39 -6.10
C TYR A 185 4.82 -2.85 -5.65
N TRP A 186 5.51 -3.72 -6.39
CA TRP A 186 5.76 -5.08 -5.93
C TRP A 186 6.62 -5.07 -4.67
N ALA A 187 7.69 -4.27 -4.61
CA ALA A 187 8.47 -4.10 -3.39
C ALA A 187 7.60 -3.56 -2.25
N ILE A 188 6.77 -2.55 -2.51
CA ILE A 188 5.82 -1.99 -1.53
C ILE A 188 4.80 -3.03 -1.04
N GLY A 189 4.42 -4.02 -1.84
CA GLY A 189 3.58 -5.14 -1.38
C GLY A 189 4.35 -6.25 -0.66
N VAL A 190 5.55 -6.58 -1.13
CA VAL A 190 6.36 -7.71 -0.63
C VAL A 190 7.03 -7.40 0.69
N VAL A 191 7.66 -6.23 0.83
CA VAL A 191 8.35 -5.83 2.06
C VAL A 191 7.46 -5.93 3.31
N PRO A 192 6.29 -5.27 3.36
CA PRO A 192 5.39 -5.40 4.52
C PRO A 192 4.84 -6.82 4.69
N TYR A 193 4.62 -7.58 3.61
CA TYR A 193 4.22 -8.99 3.71
C TYR A 193 5.29 -9.85 4.40
N LEU A 194 6.57 -9.63 4.08
CA LEU A 194 7.68 -10.32 4.72
C LEU A 194 7.83 -9.92 6.19
N ILE A 195 7.72 -8.62 6.51
CA ILE A 195 7.72 -8.13 7.89
C ILE A 195 6.56 -8.76 8.67
N TRP A 196 5.35 -8.78 8.12
CA TRP A 196 4.17 -9.39 8.73
C TRP A 196 4.38 -10.89 9.00
N ASP A 197 4.89 -11.64 8.02
CA ASP A 197 5.11 -13.08 8.20
C ASP A 197 6.21 -13.37 9.23
N LEU A 198 7.26 -12.55 9.27
CA LEU A 198 8.32 -12.62 10.27
C LEU A 198 7.77 -12.38 11.69
N VAL A 199 7.08 -11.25 11.92
CA VAL A 199 6.51 -10.90 13.23
C VAL A 199 5.50 -11.95 13.70
N ARG A 200 4.68 -12.47 12.78
CA ARG A 200 3.73 -13.55 13.08
C ARG A 200 4.43 -14.82 13.58
N ARG A 201 5.61 -15.15 13.05
CA ARG A 201 6.38 -16.34 13.45
C ARG A 201 6.99 -16.22 14.84
N PHE A 202 7.38 -15.03 15.29
CA PHE A 202 7.92 -14.82 16.63
C PHE A 202 6.90 -15.01 17.77
N GLY A 203 5.60 -15.04 17.46
CA GLY A 203 4.55 -15.29 18.46
C GLY A 203 4.11 -16.75 18.58
N LYS A 204 4.72 -17.66 17.81
CA LYS A 204 4.50 -19.11 17.90
C LYS A 204 5.58 -19.73 18.77
#